data_AF-A0A8S4DJ59-F1
#
_entry.id   AF-A0A8S4DJ59-F1
#
_cell.length_a   1.000
_cell.length_b   1.000
_cell.length_c   1.000
_cell.angle_alpha   90.00
_cell.angle_beta   90.00
_cell.angle_gamma   90.00
#
_symmetry.space_group_name_H-M   'P 1'
#
loop_
_entity.id
_entity.type
_entity.pdbx_description
1 polymer ?
#
loop_
_entity_poly.entity_id
_entity_poly.type
_entity_poly.pdbx_seq_one_letter_code
_entity_poly.pdbx_strand_id
1 'polypeptide(L)'
;MSSASVVFANFVASCTCLIDQSVSGPLRPPKAAGSIPACNRLFFSYLVKYVLTRWKRCVTGKSPRLGASQQQGCFASASRMWSCRSGCSKQHVDHECGRYMEDEFPAPRGAKKSTTSKYLLGGTVLAFVIAIIWFPLVFFAFGNTVGEPNPPTDVTVKIRIGPFLPVYQMSAQAHNIDVFTEAEYSQLSNLYARDRTAQTFLSNYMFNDVAVVSINPNSTSKWEISPPELDRLEREAVSNATISVKFSYIITHPSNSANNPPTIEDSREVPMEAYIDGEPNPEREKLLKMLSGQASDDTWLNIKKLFPKFLKVFNKGTAKPLYQLSVASPGGDADNRYYRDVQLRLERDRAATYWRVRELCDTQVRIVARCENCVIVTTATCSCASSETAPPPTGECGNCVIRSYYRDVQLRLERDRAATYWRVRELCDTQDPLLSIPLNNCDMLVMYTFNDKLFPETLNFISGGGIIGLYTTFVFLASRVLRGFFSGIYSKIMFDDLPNVDRVLQLCLDIYLVREAMEMTLEEDLFAKLVFLYRSPETMIKWSRPKEEEGNEEPRAIRPPPQ
;
A
#
# COMPACT_ATOMS: atom_id res chain seq x y z
N MET A 1 -9.42 -10.05 -19.55
CA MET A 1 -8.27 -11.00 -19.53
C MET A 1 -7.59 -11.13 -20.91
N SER A 2 -7.34 -10.02 -21.62
CA SER A 2 -6.61 -10.06 -22.92
C SER A 2 -5.46 -9.04 -22.99
N SER A 3 -5.52 -7.97 -22.19
CA SER A 3 -4.53 -6.89 -22.22
C SER A 3 -3.27 -7.16 -21.39
N ALA A 4 -3.39 -7.86 -20.24
CA ALA A 4 -2.25 -8.14 -19.36
C ALA A 4 -1.28 -9.19 -19.91
N SER A 5 -1.77 -10.16 -20.67
CA SER A 5 -0.93 -11.18 -21.31
C SER A 5 -0.09 -10.63 -22.47
N VAL A 6 -0.56 -9.57 -23.13
CA VAL A 6 0.17 -8.87 -24.20
C VAL A 6 1.25 -7.96 -23.64
N VAL A 7 0.99 -7.29 -22.50
CA VAL A 7 2.01 -6.50 -21.80
C VAL A 7 3.12 -7.38 -21.22
N PHE A 8 2.77 -8.56 -20.67
CA PHE A 8 3.78 -9.51 -20.16
C PHE A 8 4.59 -10.17 -21.29
N ALA A 9 3.97 -10.46 -22.44
CA ALA A 9 4.68 -10.96 -23.62
C ALA A 9 5.62 -9.91 -24.24
N ASN A 10 5.21 -8.63 -24.25
CA ASN A 10 6.05 -7.53 -24.73
C ASN A 10 7.17 -7.15 -23.74
N PHE A 11 6.96 -7.35 -22.43
CA PHE A 11 7.99 -7.18 -21.40
C PHE A 11 9.05 -8.29 -21.45
N VAL A 12 8.62 -9.55 -21.65
CA VAL A 12 9.54 -10.68 -21.86
C VAL A 12 10.30 -10.51 -23.18
N ALA A 13 9.64 -10.07 -24.27
CA ALA A 13 10.30 -9.79 -25.54
C ALA A 13 11.30 -8.61 -25.47
N SER A 14 11.01 -7.57 -24.67
CA SER A 14 11.95 -6.46 -24.43
C SER A 14 13.15 -6.86 -23.57
N CYS A 15 12.97 -7.77 -22.60
CA CYS A 15 14.09 -8.29 -21.80
C CYS A 15 15.04 -9.18 -22.61
N THR A 16 14.53 -9.96 -23.58
CA THR A 16 15.39 -10.73 -24.49
C THR A 16 16.16 -9.84 -25.47
N CYS A 17 15.60 -8.67 -25.83
CA CYS A 17 16.30 -7.66 -26.64
C CYS A 17 17.34 -6.84 -25.83
N LEU A 18 17.11 -6.60 -24.53
CA LEU A 18 18.02 -5.84 -23.67
C LEU A 18 19.27 -6.64 -23.25
N ILE A 19 19.19 -7.97 -23.20
CA ILE A 19 20.38 -8.82 -22.98
C ILE A 19 21.34 -8.73 -24.18
N ASP A 20 20.83 -8.45 -25.38
CA ASP A 20 21.62 -8.30 -26.62
C ASP A 20 22.24 -6.89 -26.78
N GLN A 21 21.82 -5.89 -25.99
CA GLN A 21 22.35 -4.52 -26.05
C GLN A 21 23.36 -4.16 -24.95
N SER A 22 23.54 -5.00 -23.92
CA SER A 22 24.44 -4.69 -22.80
C SER A 22 25.94 -4.88 -23.07
N VAL A 23 26.33 -5.34 -24.27
CA VAL A 23 27.74 -5.44 -24.70
C VAL A 23 28.07 -4.31 -25.69
N SER A 24 27.92 -3.06 -25.28
CA SER A 24 28.49 -1.92 -26.02
C SER A 24 28.86 -0.76 -25.08
N GLY A 25 30.11 -0.77 -24.62
CA GLY A 25 30.77 0.31 -23.89
C GLY A 25 32.31 0.14 -23.95
N PRO A 26 33.11 1.22 -23.97
CA PRO A 26 34.16 1.39 -24.97
C PRO A 26 35.55 0.98 -24.49
N LEU A 27 36.24 0.09 -25.22
CA LEU A 27 37.70 -0.03 -25.15
C LEU A 27 38.29 -0.29 -26.54
N ARG A 28 39.38 0.44 -26.81
CA ARG A 28 40.22 0.45 -28.03
C ARG A 28 40.95 -0.90 -28.27
N PRO A 29 41.46 -1.15 -29.49
CA PRO A 29 41.54 -2.48 -30.09
C PRO A 29 42.82 -3.24 -29.75
N PRO A 30 42.86 -4.56 -30.04
CA PRO A 30 43.72 -4.95 -31.14
C PRO A 30 43.06 -5.87 -32.19
N LYS A 31 43.79 -5.94 -33.29
CA LYS A 31 43.46 -6.34 -34.66
C LYS A 31 42.97 -7.79 -34.83
N ALA A 32 42.15 -7.93 -35.87
CA ALA A 32 41.88 -9.12 -36.71
C ALA A 32 40.85 -10.14 -36.21
N ALA A 33 39.58 -9.92 -36.55
CA ALA A 33 38.64 -10.95 -36.97
C ALA A 33 37.46 -10.31 -37.73
N GLY A 34 37.07 -10.93 -38.84
CA GLY A 34 36.09 -10.42 -39.80
C GLY A 34 34.66 -10.30 -39.25
N SER A 35 33.94 -9.38 -39.87
CA SER A 35 32.59 -8.89 -39.59
C SER A 35 31.47 -9.95 -39.55
N ILE A 36 30.71 -10.00 -38.45
CA ILE A 36 29.47 -10.79 -38.27
C ILE A 36 28.14 -10.06 -38.64
N PRO A 37 28.01 -8.73 -38.83
CA PRO A 37 26.69 -8.12 -39.07
C PRO A 37 26.16 -8.22 -40.52
N ALA A 38 26.95 -8.71 -41.48
CA ALA A 38 26.52 -8.88 -42.87
C ALA A 38 25.68 -10.16 -43.12
N CYS A 39 25.73 -11.13 -42.19
CA CYS A 39 25.12 -12.44 -42.37
C CYS A 39 23.57 -12.38 -42.31
N ASN A 40 22.99 -11.49 -41.49
CA ASN A 40 21.54 -11.40 -41.27
C ASN A 40 20.74 -10.78 -42.44
N ARG A 41 21.32 -9.90 -43.25
CA ARG A 41 20.63 -9.30 -44.42
C ARG A 41 20.66 -10.20 -45.66
N LEU A 42 21.76 -10.94 -45.87
CA LEU A 42 21.84 -11.98 -46.90
C LEU A 42 20.95 -13.19 -46.55
N PHE A 43 20.79 -13.49 -45.24
CA PHE A 43 19.93 -14.54 -44.69
C PHE A 43 18.47 -14.47 -45.17
N PHE A 44 17.86 -13.28 -45.10
CA PHE A 44 16.44 -13.11 -45.44
C PHE A 44 16.20 -13.19 -46.96
N SER A 45 17.12 -12.65 -47.75
CA SER A 45 17.04 -12.68 -49.22
C SER A 45 17.23 -14.10 -49.79
N TYR A 46 18.11 -14.90 -49.18
CA TYR A 46 18.36 -16.28 -49.59
C TYR A 46 17.28 -17.27 -49.12
N LEU A 47 16.69 -17.07 -47.93
CA LEU A 47 15.55 -17.88 -47.48
C LEU A 47 14.39 -17.78 -48.46
N VAL A 48 14.08 -16.56 -48.93
CA VAL A 48 13.03 -16.29 -49.92
C VAL A 48 13.36 -16.95 -51.26
N LYS A 49 14.62 -16.88 -51.73
CA LYS A 49 15.05 -17.55 -52.97
C LYS A 49 15.02 -19.08 -52.85
N TYR A 50 15.48 -19.66 -51.75
CA TYR A 50 15.47 -21.11 -51.50
C TYR A 50 14.03 -21.66 -51.45
N VAL A 51 13.17 -20.96 -50.75
CA VAL A 51 11.73 -21.25 -50.65
C VAL A 51 11.04 -21.16 -52.01
N LEU A 52 11.32 -20.12 -52.80
CA LEU A 52 10.75 -19.94 -54.14
C LEU A 52 11.30 -20.96 -55.16
N THR A 53 12.56 -21.36 -55.04
CA THR A 53 13.18 -22.33 -55.96
C THR A 53 12.69 -23.76 -55.69
N ARG A 54 12.47 -24.12 -54.42
CA ARG A 54 11.88 -25.40 -54.01
C ARG A 54 10.38 -25.47 -54.30
N TRP A 55 9.66 -24.35 -54.18
CA TRP A 55 8.28 -24.21 -54.66
C TRP A 55 8.20 -24.41 -56.18
N LYS A 56 9.10 -23.80 -56.96
CA LYS A 56 9.16 -24.01 -58.41
C LYS A 56 9.42 -25.46 -58.81
N ARG A 57 10.35 -26.19 -58.18
CA ARG A 57 10.58 -27.63 -58.47
C ARG A 57 9.42 -28.54 -58.04
N CYS A 58 8.75 -28.22 -56.94
CA CYS A 58 7.57 -28.98 -56.47
C CYS A 58 6.35 -28.80 -57.40
N VAL A 59 6.32 -27.72 -58.18
CA VAL A 59 5.29 -27.42 -59.18
C VAL A 59 5.65 -27.96 -60.58
N THR A 60 6.94 -28.15 -60.90
CA THR A 60 7.39 -28.56 -62.25
C THR A 60 7.85 -30.02 -62.38
N GLY A 61 8.03 -30.76 -61.28
CA GLY A 61 8.28 -32.21 -61.31
C GLY A 61 7.01 -33.01 -61.58
N LYS A 62 6.94 -33.67 -62.74
CA LYS A 62 5.80 -34.48 -63.24
C LYS A 62 5.22 -35.44 -62.18
N SER A 63 4.09 -35.09 -61.58
CA SER A 63 2.97 -35.99 -61.24
C SER A 63 1.74 -35.16 -60.85
N PRO A 64 0.67 -35.09 -61.67
CA PRO A 64 -0.49 -34.27 -61.38
C PRO A 64 -1.44 -35.04 -60.45
N ARG A 65 -1.15 -35.06 -59.15
CA ARG A 65 -2.12 -35.28 -58.04
C ARG A 65 -1.43 -35.30 -56.68
N LEU A 66 -1.10 -34.13 -56.13
CA LEU A 66 -0.81 -33.96 -54.70
C LEU A 66 -1.57 -32.71 -54.23
N GLY A 67 -2.48 -32.88 -53.27
CA GLY A 67 -3.38 -31.82 -52.79
C GLY A 67 -2.67 -30.72 -51.99
N ALA A 68 -3.34 -29.59 -51.78
CA ALA A 68 -2.82 -28.41 -51.08
C ALA A 68 -2.26 -28.71 -49.66
N SER A 69 -2.74 -29.76 -48.98
CA SER A 69 -2.19 -30.21 -47.69
C SER A 69 -0.78 -30.81 -47.81
N GLN A 70 -0.44 -31.40 -48.96
CA GLN A 70 0.87 -32.00 -49.24
C GLN A 70 1.92 -30.95 -49.64
N GLN A 71 1.48 -29.86 -50.28
CA GLN A 71 2.32 -28.69 -50.57
C GLN A 71 2.66 -27.87 -49.31
N GLN A 72 1.70 -27.67 -48.40
CA GLN A 72 1.96 -27.12 -47.05
C GLN A 72 2.86 -28.03 -46.21
N GLY A 73 2.69 -29.36 -46.34
CA GLY A 73 3.56 -30.36 -45.73
C GLY A 73 5.03 -30.26 -46.18
N CYS A 74 5.28 -30.05 -47.47
CA CYS A 74 6.64 -29.86 -48.02
C CYS A 74 7.30 -28.56 -47.55
N PHE A 75 6.53 -27.47 -47.44
CA PHE A 75 7.03 -26.17 -47.00
C PHE A 75 7.36 -26.15 -45.49
N ALA A 76 6.47 -26.71 -44.67
CA ALA A 76 6.71 -26.90 -43.25
C ALA A 76 7.85 -27.92 -43.02
N SER A 77 7.99 -28.93 -43.87
CA SER A 77 9.13 -29.86 -43.84
C SER A 77 10.45 -29.15 -44.15
N ALA A 78 10.51 -28.33 -45.20
CA ALA A 78 11.72 -27.59 -45.57
C ALA A 78 12.14 -26.55 -44.52
N SER A 79 11.19 -25.83 -43.91
CA SER A 79 11.48 -24.89 -42.81
C SER A 79 11.91 -25.61 -41.53
N ARG A 80 11.28 -26.74 -41.18
CA ARG A 80 11.71 -27.58 -40.04
C ARG A 80 13.09 -28.18 -40.27
N MET A 81 13.38 -28.58 -41.50
CA MET A 81 14.66 -29.13 -41.92
C MET A 81 15.78 -28.08 -41.82
N TRP A 82 15.48 -26.83 -42.18
CA TRP A 82 16.39 -25.70 -42.02
C TRP A 82 16.61 -25.31 -40.56
N SER A 83 15.55 -25.19 -39.75
CA SER A 83 15.69 -24.94 -38.30
C SER A 83 16.45 -26.07 -37.58
N CYS A 84 16.24 -27.32 -37.99
CA CYS A 84 16.98 -28.47 -37.47
C CYS A 84 18.46 -28.37 -37.82
N ARG A 85 18.81 -28.03 -39.08
CA ARG A 85 20.20 -27.83 -39.50
C ARG A 85 20.87 -26.69 -38.73
N SER A 86 20.24 -25.51 -38.70
CA SER A 86 20.77 -24.33 -38.01
C SER A 86 20.92 -24.55 -36.49
N GLY A 87 19.98 -25.30 -35.89
CA GLY A 87 20.06 -25.70 -34.48
C GLY A 87 21.21 -26.66 -34.20
N CYS A 88 21.42 -27.67 -35.05
CA CYS A 88 22.53 -28.62 -34.92
C CYS A 88 23.89 -27.93 -35.08
N SER A 89 24.06 -27.05 -36.08
CA SER A 89 25.31 -26.31 -36.27
C SER A 89 25.61 -25.37 -35.11
N LYS A 90 24.60 -24.65 -34.59
CA LYS A 90 24.79 -23.78 -33.42
C LYS A 90 25.18 -24.58 -32.17
N GLN A 91 24.52 -25.69 -31.93
CA GLN A 91 24.85 -26.58 -30.81
C GLN A 91 26.29 -27.09 -30.90
N HIS A 92 26.74 -27.54 -32.07
CA HIS A 92 28.11 -28.04 -32.24
C HIS A 92 29.18 -26.96 -32.12
N VAL A 93 28.92 -25.73 -32.58
CA VAL A 93 29.85 -24.60 -32.39
C VAL A 93 29.97 -24.24 -30.91
N ASP A 94 28.86 -24.21 -30.17
CA ASP A 94 28.88 -23.96 -28.73
C ASP A 94 29.68 -25.07 -27.99
N HIS A 95 29.60 -26.33 -28.45
CA HIS A 95 30.40 -27.45 -27.95
C HIS A 95 31.88 -27.36 -28.29
N GLU A 96 32.22 -27.01 -29.52
CA GLU A 96 33.61 -26.82 -29.95
C GLU A 96 34.28 -25.71 -29.16
N CYS A 97 33.58 -24.58 -28.94
CA CYS A 97 34.08 -23.50 -28.08
C CYS A 97 34.30 -23.97 -26.63
N GLY A 98 33.40 -24.81 -26.11
CA GLY A 98 33.53 -25.40 -24.79
C GLY A 98 34.76 -26.33 -24.68
N ARG A 99 34.97 -27.18 -25.68
CA ARG A 99 36.13 -28.09 -25.74
C ARG A 99 37.44 -27.34 -25.92
N TYR A 100 37.47 -26.35 -26.80
CA TYR A 100 38.62 -25.48 -27.00
C TYR A 100 39.04 -24.80 -25.68
N MET A 101 38.07 -24.32 -24.89
CA MET A 101 38.34 -23.78 -23.55
C MET A 101 38.85 -24.83 -22.57
N GLU A 102 38.36 -26.07 -22.62
CA GLU A 102 38.84 -27.18 -21.78
C GLU A 102 40.26 -27.63 -22.15
N ASP A 103 40.62 -27.58 -23.44
CA ASP A 103 41.95 -27.93 -23.95
C ASP A 103 42.98 -26.84 -23.63
N GLU A 104 42.60 -25.56 -23.73
CA GLU A 104 43.48 -24.43 -23.41
C GLU A 104 43.67 -24.24 -21.89
N PHE A 105 42.68 -24.67 -21.08
CA PHE A 105 42.75 -24.65 -19.61
C PHE A 105 42.46 -26.03 -18.99
N PRO A 106 43.37 -27.00 -19.10
CA PRO A 106 43.13 -28.37 -18.68
C PRO A 106 43.07 -28.50 -17.15
N ALA A 107 41.98 -29.07 -16.65
CA ALA A 107 41.85 -29.40 -15.23
C ALA A 107 42.47 -30.78 -14.92
N PRO A 108 43.29 -30.92 -13.86
CA PRO A 108 43.82 -32.22 -13.47
C PRO A 108 42.70 -33.18 -13.08
N ARG A 109 42.79 -34.43 -13.56
CA ARG A 109 41.79 -35.47 -13.29
C ARG A 109 41.70 -35.73 -11.78
N GLY A 110 40.47 -35.77 -11.26
CA GLY A 110 40.21 -35.99 -9.83
C GLY A 110 40.49 -34.78 -8.93
N ALA A 111 40.86 -33.62 -9.49
CA ALA A 111 41.10 -32.42 -8.69
C ALA A 111 39.78 -31.75 -8.24
N LYS A 112 39.76 -31.32 -6.98
CA LYS A 112 38.61 -30.63 -6.39
C LYS A 112 38.41 -29.26 -7.05
N LYS A 113 37.21 -29.01 -7.60
CA LYS A 113 36.80 -27.65 -8.02
C LYS A 113 36.87 -26.69 -6.83
N SER A 114 37.42 -25.49 -7.06
CA SER A 114 37.59 -24.45 -6.04
C SER A 114 36.31 -24.20 -5.26
N THR A 115 36.43 -24.16 -3.92
CA THR A 115 35.30 -23.88 -3.02
C THR A 115 34.69 -22.52 -3.31
N THR A 116 35.51 -21.51 -3.58
CA THR A 116 35.07 -20.15 -3.91
C THR A 116 34.16 -20.12 -5.13
N SER A 117 34.52 -20.86 -6.20
CA SER A 117 33.70 -20.95 -7.42
C SER A 117 32.33 -21.59 -7.15
N LYS A 118 32.27 -22.61 -6.30
CA LYS A 118 31.01 -23.27 -5.92
C LYS A 118 30.09 -22.34 -5.13
N TYR A 119 30.62 -21.65 -4.12
CA TYR A 119 29.84 -20.72 -3.31
C TYR A 119 29.40 -19.49 -4.10
N LEU A 120 30.23 -18.98 -5.00
CA LEU A 120 29.86 -17.84 -5.84
C LEU A 120 28.73 -18.21 -6.81
N LEU A 121 28.85 -19.34 -7.54
CA LEU A 121 27.83 -19.76 -8.49
C LEU A 121 26.51 -20.13 -7.80
N GLY A 122 26.58 -20.98 -6.76
CA GLY A 122 25.40 -21.39 -6.01
C GLY A 122 24.76 -20.25 -5.24
N GLY A 123 25.56 -19.37 -4.63
CA GLY A 123 25.09 -18.20 -3.91
C GLY A 123 24.41 -17.18 -4.82
N THR A 124 24.94 -16.96 -6.02
CA THR A 124 24.31 -16.07 -7.01
C THR A 124 22.95 -16.61 -7.45
N VAL A 125 22.84 -17.91 -7.74
CA VAL A 125 21.56 -18.54 -8.11
C VAL A 125 20.57 -18.47 -6.95
N LEU A 126 21.01 -18.73 -5.72
CA LEU A 126 20.17 -18.65 -4.53
C LEU A 126 19.66 -17.22 -4.30
N ALA A 127 20.54 -16.22 -4.37
CA ALA A 127 20.19 -14.81 -4.22
C ALA A 127 19.17 -14.37 -5.28
N PHE A 128 19.33 -14.83 -6.52
CA PHE A 128 18.38 -14.56 -7.61
C PHE A 128 16.98 -15.14 -7.32
N VAL A 129 16.90 -16.37 -6.80
CA VAL A 129 15.61 -16.97 -6.42
C VAL A 129 14.96 -16.20 -5.26
N ILE A 130 15.73 -15.81 -4.25
CA ILE A 130 15.23 -14.99 -3.13
C ILE A 130 14.71 -13.65 -3.67
N ALA A 131 15.46 -12.98 -4.55
CA ALA A 131 15.05 -11.71 -5.14
C ALA A 131 13.72 -11.83 -5.89
N ILE A 132 13.50 -12.90 -6.67
CA ILE A 132 12.23 -13.12 -7.39
C ILE A 132 11.05 -13.28 -6.42
N ILE A 133 11.24 -13.93 -5.28
CA ILE A 133 10.18 -14.15 -4.28
C ILE A 133 9.91 -12.85 -3.51
N TRP A 134 10.96 -12.10 -3.16
CA TRP A 134 10.84 -10.88 -2.36
C TRP A 134 10.45 -9.64 -3.16
N PHE A 135 10.84 -9.55 -4.44
CA PHE A 135 10.60 -8.39 -5.29
C PHE A 135 9.11 -7.98 -5.35
N PRO A 136 8.14 -8.90 -5.55
CA PRO A 136 6.73 -8.55 -5.51
C PRO A 136 6.30 -7.99 -4.16
N LEU A 137 6.76 -8.57 -3.04
CA LEU A 137 6.39 -8.12 -1.69
C LEU A 137 6.88 -6.69 -1.43
N VAL A 138 8.13 -6.41 -1.81
CA VAL A 138 8.73 -5.08 -1.68
C VAL A 138 8.01 -4.06 -2.56
N PHE A 139 7.68 -4.41 -3.80
CA PHE A 139 6.94 -3.54 -4.71
C PHE A 139 5.55 -3.17 -4.17
N PHE A 140 4.84 -4.12 -3.54
CA PHE A 140 3.54 -3.83 -2.90
C PHE A 140 3.67 -2.97 -1.64
N ALA A 141 4.76 -3.10 -0.87
CA ALA A 141 5.00 -2.22 0.27
C ALA A 141 5.12 -0.74 -0.15
N PHE A 142 5.72 -0.47 -1.32
CA PHE A 142 5.76 0.87 -1.92
C PHE A 142 4.44 1.30 -2.59
N GLY A 143 3.58 0.36 -3.00
CA GLY A 143 2.30 0.69 -3.64
C GLY A 143 1.29 1.37 -2.68
N ASN A 144 1.33 1.03 -1.40
CA ASN A 144 0.42 1.60 -0.40
C ASN A 144 0.76 3.06 -0.03
N THR A 145 1.90 3.59 -0.47
CA THR A 145 2.29 4.98 -0.20
C THR A 145 1.77 5.98 -1.23
N VAL A 146 1.07 5.53 -2.28
CA VAL A 146 0.63 6.35 -3.43
C VAL A 146 -0.85 6.76 -3.34
N GLY A 147 -1.36 6.95 -2.12
CA GLY A 147 -2.71 7.45 -1.91
C GLY A 147 -2.77 8.98 -2.03
N GLU A 148 -3.75 9.49 -2.77
CA GLU A 148 -4.00 10.93 -2.87
C GLU A 148 -4.82 11.43 -1.66
N PRO A 149 -4.48 12.60 -1.08
CA PRO A 149 -5.26 13.20 0.00
C PRO A 149 -6.68 13.53 -0.46
N ASN A 150 -7.66 13.35 0.43
CA ASN A 150 -9.07 13.50 0.07
C ASN A 150 -9.86 14.25 1.15
N PRO A 151 -9.68 15.58 1.28
CA PRO A 151 -10.51 16.38 2.17
C PRO A 151 -11.97 16.41 1.70
N PRO A 152 -12.94 16.56 2.62
CA PRO A 152 -14.35 16.67 2.25
C PRO A 152 -14.62 17.96 1.44
N THR A 153 -15.57 17.91 0.52
CA THR A 153 -15.91 19.07 -0.35
C THR A 153 -16.96 19.98 0.27
N ASP A 154 -17.87 19.40 1.06
CA ASP A 154 -18.95 20.12 1.74
C ASP A 154 -19.31 19.38 3.03
N VAL A 155 -19.56 20.14 4.09
CA VAL A 155 -20.03 19.60 5.37
C VAL A 155 -21.22 20.40 5.85
N THR A 156 -22.40 19.78 5.83
CA THR A 156 -23.63 20.35 6.38
C THR A 156 -23.88 19.83 7.79
N VAL A 157 -24.15 20.73 8.73
CA VAL A 157 -24.59 20.39 10.09
C VAL A 157 -26.01 20.90 10.37
N LYS A 158 -26.77 20.14 11.15
CA LYS A 158 -28.15 20.45 11.54
C LYS A 158 -28.34 20.15 13.02
N ILE A 159 -28.95 21.07 13.76
CA ILE A 159 -29.39 20.85 15.14
C ILE A 159 -30.92 20.92 15.17
N ARG A 160 -31.55 19.88 15.72
CA ARG A 160 -32.99 19.81 15.96
C ARG A 160 -33.25 19.67 17.46
N ILE A 161 -34.30 20.33 17.94
CA ILE A 161 -34.82 20.16 19.30
C ILE A 161 -36.15 19.44 19.15
N GLY A 162 -36.26 18.23 19.69
CA GLY A 162 -37.43 17.37 19.51
C GLY A 162 -37.68 17.00 18.04
N PRO A 163 -38.94 16.69 17.67
CA PRO A 163 -39.33 16.32 16.31
C PRO A 163 -39.58 17.52 15.37
N PHE A 164 -39.20 18.73 15.77
CA PHE A 164 -39.50 19.96 15.05
C PHE A 164 -38.44 20.29 13.96
N LEU A 165 -38.70 21.35 13.20
CA LEU A 165 -37.75 21.89 12.23
C LEU A 165 -36.39 22.18 12.88
N PRO A 166 -35.28 22.02 12.13
CA PRO A 166 -33.95 22.34 12.65
C PRO A 166 -33.87 23.79 13.08
N VAL A 167 -33.46 23.99 14.32
CA VAL A 167 -33.24 25.31 14.91
C VAL A 167 -32.00 25.97 14.29
N TYR A 168 -31.01 25.14 13.91
CA TYR A 168 -29.78 25.59 13.29
C TYR A 168 -29.42 24.67 12.12
N GLN A 169 -29.05 25.28 10.99
CA GLN A 169 -28.52 24.59 9.83
C GLN A 169 -27.44 25.46 9.17
N MET A 170 -26.30 24.84 8.86
CA MET A 170 -25.17 25.50 8.22
C MET A 170 -24.46 24.52 7.30
N SER A 171 -23.98 24.99 6.16
CA SER A 171 -23.04 24.23 5.33
C SER A 171 -21.71 24.94 5.21
N ALA A 172 -20.63 24.25 5.56
CA ALA A 172 -19.27 24.67 5.29
C ALA A 172 -18.87 24.15 3.90
N GLN A 173 -18.63 25.07 2.97
CA GLN A 173 -18.09 24.79 1.64
C GLN A 173 -16.57 25.04 1.62
N ALA A 174 -15.94 24.93 0.44
CA ALA A 174 -14.48 25.00 0.26
C ALA A 174 -13.75 26.17 0.97
N HIS A 175 -14.37 27.34 1.14
CA HIS A 175 -13.74 28.50 1.81
C HIS A 175 -13.69 28.38 3.35
N ASN A 176 -14.43 27.43 3.93
CA ASN A 176 -14.48 27.14 5.36
C ASN A 176 -13.91 25.74 5.67
N ILE A 177 -13.27 25.10 4.68
CA ILE A 177 -12.62 23.81 4.82
C ILE A 177 -11.15 24.02 4.50
N ASP A 178 -10.35 24.20 5.55
CA ASP A 178 -8.92 24.35 5.43
C ASP A 178 -8.23 22.99 5.59
N VAL A 179 -7.07 22.82 4.98
CA VAL A 179 -6.23 21.64 5.16
C VAL A 179 -5.03 22.04 5.99
N PHE A 180 -4.62 21.20 6.93
CA PHE A 180 -3.47 21.53 7.77
C PHE A 180 -2.20 21.70 6.96
N THR A 181 -1.40 22.68 7.37
CA THR A 181 -0.01 22.81 6.98
C THR A 181 0.88 21.86 7.79
N GLU A 182 2.08 21.59 7.30
CA GLU A 182 3.06 20.74 8.00
C GLU A 182 3.40 21.27 9.40
N ALA A 183 3.48 22.60 9.56
CA ALA A 183 3.75 23.24 10.84
C ALA A 183 2.60 23.05 11.84
N GLU A 184 1.36 23.22 11.40
CA GLU A 184 0.16 23.03 12.23
C GLU A 184 0.00 21.55 12.64
N TYR A 185 0.25 20.62 11.72
CA TYR A 185 0.23 19.20 12.02
C TYR A 185 1.31 18.82 13.05
N SER A 186 2.51 19.40 12.92
CA SER A 186 3.59 19.21 13.87
C SER A 186 3.22 19.77 15.26
N GLN A 187 2.55 20.92 15.32
CA GLN A 187 2.03 21.46 16.58
C GLN A 187 0.99 20.53 17.21
N LEU A 188 0.01 20.05 16.42
CA LEU A 188 -0.98 19.07 16.90
C LEU A 188 -0.30 17.81 17.44
N SER A 189 0.67 17.25 16.71
CA SER A 189 1.42 16.08 17.17
C SER A 189 2.15 16.37 18.48
N ASN A 190 2.80 17.52 18.61
CA ASN A 190 3.50 17.91 19.84
C ASN A 190 2.57 18.05 21.05
N LEU A 191 1.33 18.53 20.86
CA LEU A 191 0.31 18.59 21.92
C LEU A 191 -0.01 17.19 22.48
N TYR A 192 -0.03 16.18 21.61
CA TYR A 192 -0.29 14.79 21.98
C TYR A 192 0.98 13.96 22.20
N ALA A 193 2.17 14.57 22.29
CA ALA A 193 3.44 13.84 22.38
C ALA A 193 3.54 12.86 23.56
N ARG A 194 2.79 13.13 24.65
CA ARG A 194 2.75 12.27 25.84
C ARG A 194 1.75 11.12 25.74
N ASP A 195 0.80 11.16 24.80
CA ASP A 195 -0.21 10.11 24.62
C ASP A 195 0.17 9.17 23.47
N ARG A 196 0.60 7.96 23.84
CA ARG A 196 1.00 6.93 22.88
C ARG A 196 -0.13 6.53 21.93
N THR A 197 -1.37 6.56 22.39
CA THR A 197 -2.53 6.15 21.56
C THR A 197 -2.83 7.19 20.49
N ALA A 198 -2.81 8.46 20.86
CA ALA A 198 -2.92 9.60 19.95
C ALA A 198 -1.77 9.61 18.94
N GLN A 199 -0.53 9.43 19.40
CA GLN A 199 0.66 9.41 18.52
C GLN A 199 0.61 8.28 17.48
N THR A 200 0.21 7.07 17.90
CA THR A 200 0.07 5.94 16.99
C THR A 200 -1.03 6.19 15.96
N PHE A 201 -2.08 6.93 16.32
CA PHE A 201 -3.12 7.33 15.39
C PHE A 201 -2.61 8.37 14.39
N LEU A 202 -2.01 9.46 14.88
CA LEU A 202 -1.46 10.55 14.07
C LEU A 202 -0.34 10.07 13.14
N SER A 203 0.45 9.05 13.50
CA SER A 203 1.49 8.53 12.59
C SER A 203 0.94 7.89 11.31
N ASN A 204 -0.36 7.57 11.25
CA ASN A 204 -0.98 7.01 10.05
C ASN A 204 -1.49 8.06 9.07
N TYR A 205 -1.49 9.34 9.45
CA TYR A 205 -2.01 10.45 8.66
C TYR A 205 -0.92 11.49 8.41
N MET A 206 -1.00 12.15 7.26
CA MET A 206 -0.17 13.31 6.94
C MET A 206 -0.97 14.60 7.13
N PHE A 207 -0.28 15.74 7.14
CA PHE A 207 -0.91 17.07 7.29
C PHE A 207 -2.04 17.30 6.26
N ASN A 208 -1.84 16.85 5.02
CA ASN A 208 -2.81 17.03 3.95
C ASN A 208 -4.04 16.10 4.02
N ASP A 209 -4.02 15.10 4.89
CA ASP A 209 -5.15 14.19 5.12
C ASP A 209 -6.11 14.74 6.19
N VAL A 210 -5.71 15.80 6.90
CA VAL A 210 -6.50 16.42 7.96
C VAL A 210 -7.11 17.72 7.46
N ALA A 211 -8.45 17.77 7.48
CA ALA A 211 -9.20 18.97 7.15
C ALA A 211 -9.82 19.58 8.40
N VAL A 212 -9.82 20.91 8.47
CA VAL A 212 -10.43 21.73 9.50
C VAL A 212 -11.69 22.36 8.92
N VAL A 213 -12.83 21.98 9.46
CA VAL A 213 -14.14 22.44 9.02
C VAL A 213 -14.63 23.50 9.99
N SER A 214 -14.60 24.75 9.54
CA SER A 214 -15.00 25.93 10.30
C SER A 214 -16.47 26.26 10.03
N ILE A 215 -17.36 25.89 10.93
CA ILE A 215 -18.80 26.07 10.76
C ILE A 215 -19.22 27.40 11.40
N ASN A 216 -19.77 28.30 10.59
CA ASN A 216 -20.19 29.64 11.02
C ASN A 216 -21.23 29.61 12.15
N PRO A 217 -21.14 30.51 13.15
CA PRO A 217 -22.00 30.45 14.33
C PRO A 217 -23.46 30.78 14.08
N ASN A 218 -23.76 31.61 13.06
CA ASN A 218 -25.11 32.01 12.71
C ASN A 218 -25.69 31.05 11.66
N SER A 219 -26.91 30.56 11.83
CA SER A 219 -27.57 29.67 10.86
C SER A 219 -27.70 30.30 9.46
N THR A 220 -27.55 29.52 8.39
CA THR A 220 -27.84 29.99 7.01
C THR A 220 -29.33 30.14 6.76
N SER A 221 -30.16 29.36 7.46
CA SER A 221 -31.61 29.41 7.36
C SER A 221 -32.21 30.17 8.53
N LYS A 222 -33.20 31.01 8.25
CA LYS A 222 -34.06 31.61 9.27
C LYS A 222 -34.88 30.52 9.96
N TRP A 223 -35.24 30.74 11.21
CA TRP A 223 -36.09 29.82 11.96
C TRP A 223 -37.56 30.20 11.73
N GLU A 224 -38.17 29.53 10.76
CA GLU A 224 -39.56 29.75 10.32
C GLU A 224 -40.51 28.70 10.93
N ILE A 225 -40.54 28.61 12.26
CA ILE A 225 -41.47 27.70 12.94
C ILE A 225 -42.90 28.25 12.84
N SER A 226 -43.87 27.37 12.55
CA SER A 226 -45.28 27.77 12.53
C SER A 226 -45.77 28.06 13.96
N PRO A 227 -46.67 29.05 14.18
CA PRO A 227 -47.23 29.31 15.51
C PRO A 227 -47.77 28.08 16.25
N PRO A 228 -48.54 27.15 15.63
CA PRO A 228 -49.01 25.95 16.34
C PRO A 228 -47.89 24.97 16.71
N GLU A 229 -46.80 24.93 15.95
CA GLU A 229 -45.62 24.11 16.31
C GLU A 229 -44.80 24.74 17.42
N LEU A 230 -44.71 26.07 17.46
CA LEU A 230 -44.11 26.80 18.58
C LEU A 230 -44.89 26.52 19.88
N ASP A 231 -46.23 26.63 19.86
CA ASP A 231 -47.09 26.30 21.00
C ASP A 231 -46.96 24.83 21.42
N ARG A 232 -46.69 23.91 20.47
CA ARG A 232 -46.44 22.51 20.78
C ARG A 232 -45.07 22.32 21.43
N LEU A 233 -44.04 22.99 20.92
CA LEU A 233 -42.69 22.95 21.50
C LEU A 233 -42.67 23.54 22.91
N GLU A 234 -43.40 24.64 23.16
CA GLU A 234 -43.55 25.22 24.50
C GLU A 234 -44.27 24.26 25.46
N ARG A 235 -45.38 23.64 25.02
CA ARG A 235 -46.08 22.63 25.84
C ARG A 235 -45.21 21.42 26.13
N GLU A 236 -44.44 20.96 25.15
CA GLU A 236 -43.46 19.89 25.37
C GLU A 236 -42.41 20.37 26.38
N ALA A 237 -41.86 21.58 26.25
CA ALA A 237 -40.87 22.14 27.18
C ALA A 237 -41.39 22.29 28.62
N VAL A 238 -42.69 22.52 28.83
CA VAL A 238 -43.31 22.55 30.17
C VAL A 238 -43.64 21.16 30.71
N SER A 239 -43.90 20.20 29.83
CA SER A 239 -44.30 18.84 30.23
C SER A 239 -43.17 18.07 30.95
N ASN A 240 -43.52 16.95 31.60
CA ASN A 240 -42.54 16.04 32.18
C ASN A 240 -41.88 15.09 31.15
N ALA A 241 -42.22 15.20 29.85
CA ALA A 241 -41.67 14.33 28.81
C ALA A 241 -40.24 14.71 28.45
N THR A 242 -39.36 13.75 28.15
CA THR A 242 -37.98 14.03 27.74
C THR A 242 -37.92 14.61 26.32
N ILE A 243 -37.17 15.69 26.11
CA ILE A 243 -36.96 16.29 24.79
C ILE A 243 -35.56 15.93 24.31
N SER A 244 -35.40 15.30 23.14
CA SER A 244 -34.08 15.00 22.59
C SER A 244 -33.56 16.15 21.73
N VAL A 245 -32.28 16.51 21.89
CA VAL A 245 -31.57 17.41 20.98
C VAL A 245 -30.73 16.57 20.03
N LYS A 246 -31.01 16.65 18.73
CA LYS A 246 -30.35 15.89 17.68
C LYS A 246 -29.36 16.76 16.91
N PHE A 247 -28.10 16.37 16.90
CA PHE A 247 -27.07 16.91 16.02
C PHE A 247 -26.85 15.93 14.86
N SER A 248 -27.05 16.39 13.63
CA SER A 248 -26.81 15.63 12.40
C SER A 248 -25.70 16.29 11.59
N TYR A 249 -24.76 15.50 11.09
CA TYR A 249 -23.72 15.97 10.19
C TYR A 249 -23.74 15.16 8.90
N ILE A 250 -23.66 15.87 7.78
CA ILE A 250 -23.70 15.33 6.42
C ILE A 250 -22.41 15.76 5.74
N ILE A 251 -21.54 14.80 5.44
CA ILE A 251 -20.23 15.04 4.83
C ILE A 251 -20.28 14.58 3.38
N THR A 252 -20.06 15.50 2.45
CA THR A 252 -19.86 15.18 1.04
C THR A 252 -18.38 14.92 0.82
N HIS A 253 -18.03 13.68 0.51
CA HIS A 253 -16.65 13.23 0.41
C HIS A 253 -16.46 12.42 -0.87
N PRO A 254 -15.52 12.77 -1.75
CA PRO A 254 -15.25 12.00 -2.97
C PRO A 254 -14.94 10.54 -2.66
N SER A 255 -15.41 9.61 -3.48
CA SER A 255 -15.10 8.18 -3.32
C SER A 255 -14.78 7.53 -4.66
N ASN A 256 -13.95 6.51 -4.59
CA ASN A 256 -13.53 5.69 -5.73
C ASN A 256 -14.65 4.85 -6.37
N SER A 257 -15.81 4.74 -5.71
CA SER A 257 -16.87 3.82 -6.12
C SER A 257 -18.03 4.51 -6.85
N ALA A 258 -18.06 5.85 -6.86
CA ALA A 258 -19.20 6.61 -7.37
C ALA A 258 -18.75 7.85 -8.15
N ASN A 259 -19.37 8.08 -9.31
CA ASN A 259 -19.11 9.26 -10.15
C ASN A 259 -19.51 10.58 -9.49
N ASN A 260 -20.45 10.55 -8.53
CA ASN A 260 -20.82 11.68 -7.70
C ASN A 260 -20.31 11.42 -6.27
N PRO A 261 -19.74 12.45 -5.59
CA PRO A 261 -19.23 12.27 -4.24
C PRO A 261 -20.39 11.81 -3.32
N PRO A 262 -20.28 10.62 -2.71
CA PRO A 262 -21.31 10.16 -1.78
C PRO A 262 -21.40 11.10 -0.57
N THR A 263 -22.61 11.17 -0.01
CA THR A 263 -22.87 11.85 1.25
C THR A 263 -22.89 10.83 2.38
N ILE A 264 -22.17 11.16 3.45
CA ILE A 264 -22.10 10.38 4.67
C ILE A 264 -22.95 11.13 5.70
N GLU A 265 -24.08 10.55 6.11
CA GLU A 265 -24.94 11.12 7.13
C GLU A 265 -24.88 10.28 8.41
N ASP A 266 -24.64 10.95 9.53
CA ASP A 266 -24.72 10.35 10.86
C ASP A 266 -25.19 11.40 11.88
N SER A 267 -25.62 10.96 13.07
CA SER A 267 -26.22 11.84 14.06
C SER A 267 -26.04 11.38 15.50
N ARG A 268 -26.07 12.36 16.41
CA ARG A 268 -26.03 12.17 17.86
C ARG A 268 -27.26 12.81 18.49
N GLU A 269 -27.98 12.06 19.31
CA GLU A 269 -29.15 12.54 20.04
C GLU A 269 -28.87 12.56 21.54
N VAL A 270 -29.00 13.73 22.19
CA VAL A 270 -28.81 13.89 23.63
C VAL A 270 -30.17 14.17 24.28
N PRO A 271 -30.62 13.36 25.27
CA PRO A 271 -31.86 13.63 25.96
C PRO A 271 -31.71 14.82 26.92
N MET A 272 -32.69 15.72 26.89
CA MET A 272 -32.91 16.79 27.86
C MET A 272 -34.10 16.39 28.74
N GLU A 273 -33.78 15.85 29.91
CA GLU A 273 -34.77 15.38 30.88
C GLU A 273 -35.47 16.56 31.56
N ALA A 274 -36.68 16.34 32.08
CA ALA A 274 -37.43 17.35 32.84
C ALA A 274 -36.78 17.67 34.19
N TYR A 275 -36.17 16.65 34.82
CA TYR A 275 -35.56 16.76 36.14
C TYR A 275 -34.16 16.14 36.09
N ILE A 276 -33.20 16.76 36.79
CA ILE A 276 -31.86 16.23 37.01
C ILE A 276 -31.69 16.13 38.53
N ASP A 277 -31.40 14.94 39.05
CA ASP A 277 -31.26 14.68 40.49
C ASP A 277 -32.47 15.11 41.35
N GLY A 278 -33.68 15.04 40.77
CA GLY A 278 -34.93 15.40 41.44
C GLY A 278 -35.31 16.89 41.36
N GLU A 279 -34.40 17.74 40.86
CA GLU A 279 -34.65 19.18 40.64
C GLU A 279 -35.01 19.46 39.17
N PRO A 280 -35.85 20.49 38.88
CA PRO A 280 -36.16 20.88 37.50
C PRO A 280 -34.88 21.20 36.70
N ASN A 281 -34.81 20.71 35.47
CA ASN A 281 -33.65 20.92 34.62
C ASN A 281 -33.51 22.41 34.26
N PRO A 282 -32.42 23.09 34.68
CA PRO A 282 -32.27 24.53 34.46
C PRO A 282 -32.14 24.87 32.97
N GLU A 283 -31.61 23.97 32.14
CA GLU A 283 -31.49 24.18 30.69
C GLU A 283 -32.87 24.15 30.01
N ARG A 284 -33.79 23.34 30.53
CA ARG A 284 -35.17 23.28 30.03
C ARG A 284 -35.95 24.56 30.36
N GLU A 285 -35.76 25.11 31.56
CA GLU A 285 -36.34 26.41 31.92
C GLU A 285 -35.78 27.55 31.07
N LYS A 286 -34.47 27.53 30.79
CA LYS A 286 -33.85 28.50 29.88
C LYS A 286 -34.45 28.40 28.48
N LEU A 287 -34.63 27.19 27.96
CA LEU A 287 -35.30 26.98 26.68
C LEU A 287 -36.70 27.59 26.68
N LEU A 288 -37.51 27.34 27.71
CA LEU A 288 -38.85 27.91 27.82
C LEU A 288 -38.84 29.44 27.88
N LYS A 289 -37.92 30.03 28.65
CA LYS A 289 -37.74 31.51 28.72
C LYS A 289 -37.31 32.08 27.37
N MET A 290 -36.46 31.36 26.63
CA MET A 290 -36.06 31.75 25.28
C MET A 290 -37.24 31.74 24.31
N LEU A 291 -38.04 30.66 24.30
CA LEU A 291 -39.20 30.50 23.42
C LEU A 291 -40.28 31.56 23.68
N SER A 292 -40.65 31.76 24.95
CA SER A 292 -41.66 32.74 25.38
C SER A 292 -41.23 34.21 25.26
N GLY A 293 -39.96 34.48 24.92
CA GLY A 293 -39.42 35.84 24.79
C GLY A 293 -39.13 36.54 26.11
N GLN A 294 -39.08 35.81 27.22
CA GLN A 294 -38.79 36.33 28.57
C GLN A 294 -37.31 36.21 28.96
N ALA A 295 -36.49 35.52 28.15
CA ALA A 295 -35.06 35.42 28.38
C ALA A 295 -34.34 36.74 28.06
N SER A 296 -33.30 37.07 28.85
CA SER A 296 -32.37 38.14 28.50
C SER A 296 -31.55 37.75 27.26
N ASP A 297 -31.12 38.73 26.48
CA ASP A 297 -30.32 38.53 25.27
C ASP A 297 -29.10 37.64 25.56
N ASP A 298 -28.40 37.82 26.68
CA ASP A 298 -27.20 37.03 27.03
C ASP A 298 -27.46 35.59 27.53
N THR A 299 -28.69 35.10 27.44
CA THR A 299 -29.01 33.72 27.86
C THR A 299 -28.52 32.72 26.81
N TRP A 300 -27.77 31.71 27.25
CA TRP A 300 -27.34 30.58 26.41
C TRP A 300 -27.87 29.26 26.98
N LEU A 301 -28.38 28.43 26.08
CA LEU A 301 -28.82 27.05 26.35
C LEU A 301 -27.62 26.12 26.18
N ASN A 302 -27.21 25.45 27.26
CA ASN A 302 -26.06 24.56 27.25
C ASN A 302 -26.48 23.10 27.05
N ILE A 303 -26.05 22.49 25.95
CA ILE A 303 -26.27 21.08 25.66
C ILE A 303 -24.96 20.33 25.82
N LYS A 304 -24.91 19.46 26.82
CA LYS A 304 -23.71 18.68 27.12
C LYS A 304 -23.50 17.58 26.08
N LYS A 305 -22.25 17.36 25.68
CA LYS A 305 -21.80 16.19 24.89
C LYS A 305 -22.58 15.98 23.59
N LEU A 306 -22.79 17.05 22.83
CA LEU A 306 -23.53 17.02 21.56
C LEU A 306 -22.61 16.95 20.34
N PHE A 307 -21.51 17.69 20.34
CA PHE A 307 -20.72 17.98 19.14
C PHE A 307 -19.43 17.14 19.04
N PRO A 308 -19.23 16.32 17.98
CA PRO A 308 -17.99 15.57 17.81
C PRO A 308 -16.87 16.45 17.24
N LYS A 309 -15.83 16.72 18.04
CA LYS A 309 -14.70 17.59 17.63
C LYS A 309 -13.79 16.95 16.57
N PHE A 310 -13.54 15.65 16.70
CA PHE A 310 -12.66 14.88 15.83
C PHE A 310 -13.44 13.74 15.17
N LEU A 311 -13.42 13.70 13.84
CA LEU A 311 -14.04 12.64 13.04
C LEU A 311 -12.99 11.93 12.20
N LYS A 312 -13.10 10.60 12.09
CA LYS A 312 -12.43 9.82 11.05
C LYS A 312 -13.41 9.55 9.91
N VAL A 313 -13.05 9.94 8.70
CA VAL A 313 -13.83 9.74 7.48
C VAL A 313 -13.22 8.60 6.69
N PHE A 314 -14.00 7.54 6.48
CA PHE A 314 -13.58 6.35 5.75
C PHE A 314 -14.05 6.42 4.30
N ASN A 315 -13.21 5.94 3.37
CA ASN A 315 -13.56 5.82 1.95
C ASN A 315 -14.78 4.95 1.66
N LYS A 316 -15.17 4.08 2.58
CA LYS A 316 -16.35 3.21 2.47
C LYS A 316 -17.68 3.95 2.70
N GLY A 317 -17.66 5.27 2.83
CA GLY A 317 -18.87 6.08 3.02
C GLY A 317 -19.38 6.07 4.46
N THR A 318 -18.48 5.99 5.45
CA THR A 318 -18.84 6.10 6.87
C THR A 318 -17.91 7.10 7.55
N ALA A 319 -18.42 7.79 8.56
CA ALA A 319 -17.63 8.69 9.41
C ALA A 319 -17.89 8.33 10.87
N LYS A 320 -16.85 8.36 11.70
CA LYS A 320 -16.97 8.01 13.12
C LYS A 320 -16.21 9.00 14.00
N PRO A 321 -16.75 9.37 15.18
CA PRO A 321 -16.00 10.13 16.17
C PRO A 321 -14.76 9.39 16.66
N LEU A 322 -13.70 10.14 16.94
CA LEU A 322 -12.40 9.62 17.31
C LEU A 322 -12.14 9.78 18.82
N TYR A 323 -11.93 8.68 19.57
CA TYR A 323 -11.59 8.76 21.02
C TYR A 323 -10.12 9.05 21.24
N GLN A 324 -9.26 8.68 20.28
CA GLN A 324 -7.81 8.69 20.47
C GLN A 324 -7.27 10.10 20.68
N LEU A 325 -7.95 11.12 20.15
CA LEU A 325 -7.63 12.53 20.35
C LEU A 325 -8.60 13.22 21.31
N SER A 326 -9.50 12.47 21.95
CA SER A 326 -10.50 13.07 22.83
C SER A 326 -10.01 13.05 24.27
N VAL A 327 -10.12 14.19 24.95
CA VAL A 327 -9.70 14.32 26.35
C VAL A 327 -10.73 13.63 27.23
N ALA A 328 -10.29 12.67 28.04
CA ALA A 328 -11.19 11.96 28.94
C ALA A 328 -11.71 12.89 30.04
N SER A 329 -13.02 13.12 30.07
CA SER A 329 -13.69 13.81 31.18
C SER A 329 -13.73 12.89 32.42
N PRO A 330 -13.35 13.36 33.62
CA PRO A 330 -13.40 12.54 34.82
C PRO A 330 -14.85 12.20 35.18
N GLY A 331 -15.17 10.90 35.23
CA GLY A 331 -16.44 10.38 35.75
C GLY A 331 -17.57 10.15 34.74
N GLY A 332 -17.33 10.24 33.43
CA GLY A 332 -18.35 9.96 32.40
C GLY A 332 -18.18 8.62 31.68
N ASP A 333 -19.29 8.06 31.17
CA ASP A 333 -19.31 6.86 30.32
C ASP A 333 -18.27 6.92 29.20
N ALA A 334 -17.71 5.76 28.84
CA ALA A 334 -16.64 5.64 27.84
C ALA A 334 -16.98 6.33 26.50
N ASP A 335 -18.26 6.36 26.12
CA ASP A 335 -18.76 6.96 24.88
C ASP A 335 -19.02 8.46 24.95
N ASN A 336 -19.05 9.03 26.15
CA ASN A 336 -19.27 10.46 26.33
C ASN A 336 -18.00 11.30 26.11
N ARG A 337 -16.85 10.64 25.92
CA ARG A 337 -15.56 11.30 25.71
C ARG A 337 -15.39 11.87 24.30
N TYR A 338 -16.20 11.46 23.33
CA TYR A 338 -16.08 11.88 21.93
C TYR A 338 -16.65 13.28 21.66
N TYR A 339 -17.52 13.76 22.55
CA TYR A 339 -18.40 14.88 22.27
C TYR A 339 -18.12 16.05 23.21
N ARG A 340 -18.36 17.24 22.68
CA ARG A 340 -18.17 18.52 23.34
C ARG A 340 -19.51 19.19 23.61
N ASP A 341 -19.49 20.07 24.59
CA ASP A 341 -20.64 20.84 25.01
C ASP A 341 -20.87 21.99 24.01
N VAL A 342 -22.13 22.27 23.72
CA VAL A 342 -22.56 23.26 22.72
C VAL A 342 -23.51 24.24 23.37
N GLN A 343 -23.33 25.52 23.07
CA GLN A 343 -24.26 26.55 23.48
C GLN A 343 -25.11 27.03 22.31
N LEU A 344 -26.42 27.11 22.53
CA LEU A 344 -27.40 27.64 21.60
C LEU A 344 -28.02 28.93 22.16
N ARG A 345 -28.24 29.91 21.29
CA ARG A 345 -28.94 31.16 21.63
C ARG A 345 -29.91 31.51 20.52
N LEU A 346 -31.11 31.95 20.89
CA LEU A 346 -32.12 32.44 19.95
C LEU A 346 -31.95 33.95 19.80
N GLU A 347 -31.60 34.39 18.59
CA GLU A 347 -31.54 35.82 18.24
C GLU A 347 -32.85 36.26 17.59
N ARG A 348 -33.33 37.44 17.98
CA ARG A 348 -34.54 38.07 17.43
C ARG A 348 -34.19 39.44 16.88
N ASP A 349 -34.02 39.51 15.57
CA ASP A 349 -33.91 40.78 14.85
C ASP A 349 -35.28 41.27 14.38
N ARG A 350 -35.40 42.56 14.06
CA ARG A 350 -36.66 43.20 13.61
C ARG A 350 -37.34 42.52 12.42
N ALA A 351 -36.58 41.74 11.63
CA ALA A 351 -37.05 41.09 10.40
C ALA A 351 -36.83 39.57 10.36
N ALA A 352 -36.17 38.97 11.36
CA ALA A 352 -35.85 37.55 11.34
C ALA A 352 -35.52 37.01 12.74
N THR A 353 -35.93 35.77 13.00
CA THR A 353 -35.52 34.97 14.14
C THR A 353 -34.60 33.86 13.66
N TYR A 354 -33.45 33.69 14.31
CA TYR A 354 -32.49 32.63 13.96
C TYR A 354 -31.71 32.19 15.19
N TRP A 355 -31.16 30.99 15.13
CA TRP A 355 -30.32 30.47 16.21
C TRP A 355 -28.85 30.68 15.91
N ARG A 356 -28.11 31.03 16.96
CA ARG A 356 -26.66 31.10 17.00
C ARG A 356 -26.11 29.95 17.84
N VAL A 357 -25.01 29.38 17.38
CA VAL A 357 -24.37 28.21 17.99
C VAL A 357 -22.88 28.48 18.18
N ARG A 358 -22.33 28.02 19.30
CA ARG A 358 -20.88 28.02 19.56
C ARG A 358 -20.46 26.82 20.41
N GLU A 359 -19.19 26.46 20.33
CA GLU A 359 -18.62 25.45 21.22
C GLU A 359 -18.41 26.04 22.62
N LEU A 360 -18.73 25.27 23.67
CA LEU A 360 -18.33 25.62 25.02
C LEU A 360 -16.87 25.20 25.25
N CYS A 361 -15.94 26.12 25.06
CA CYS A 361 -14.56 25.93 25.47
C CYS A 361 -14.42 26.28 26.96
N ASP A 362 -14.09 25.29 27.77
CA ASP A 362 -14.03 25.49 29.22
C ASP A 362 -12.75 26.25 29.59
N THR A 363 -12.83 27.58 29.66
CA THR A 363 -11.72 28.43 30.14
C THR A 363 -11.64 28.44 31.67
N GLN A 364 -12.63 27.86 32.35
CA GLN A 364 -12.66 27.67 33.80
C GLN A 364 -13.44 26.40 34.13
N VAL A 365 -12.77 25.25 34.11
CA VAL A 365 -13.28 24.09 34.83
C VAL A 365 -13.37 24.49 36.30
N ARG A 366 -14.51 25.02 36.74
CA ARG A 366 -14.86 25.15 38.16
C ARG A 366 -15.11 23.74 38.66
N ILE A 367 -14.02 23.00 38.88
CA ILE A 367 -14.04 22.00 39.94
C ILE A 367 -14.19 22.85 41.20
N VAL A 368 -15.42 22.98 41.70
CA VAL A 368 -15.63 23.32 43.10
C VAL A 368 -15.18 22.10 43.90
N ALA A 369 -13.86 21.86 43.93
CA ALA A 369 -13.25 21.01 44.92
C ALA A 369 -13.27 21.85 46.19
N ARG A 370 -14.34 21.74 46.96
CA ARG A 370 -14.32 22.14 48.37
C ARG A 370 -13.43 21.13 49.08
N CYS A 371 -12.11 21.30 48.97
CA CYS A 371 -11.14 20.55 49.76
C CYS A 371 -11.18 21.07 51.20
N GLU A 372 -12.25 20.77 51.92
CA GLU A 372 -12.23 20.84 53.37
C GLU A 372 -11.49 19.59 53.86
N ASN A 373 -10.29 19.80 54.42
CA ASN A 373 -9.42 18.81 55.09
C ASN A 373 -8.64 17.82 54.20
N CYS A 374 -7.62 18.29 53.49
CA CYS A 374 -6.50 17.43 53.10
C CYS A 374 -5.46 17.37 54.24
N VAL A 375 -5.41 16.25 54.96
CA VAL A 375 -4.34 15.92 55.91
C VAL A 375 -3.13 15.38 55.12
N ILE A 376 -1.95 15.93 55.39
CA ILE A 376 -0.69 15.47 54.79
C ILE A 376 -0.34 14.11 55.40
N VAL A 377 -0.33 13.04 54.58
CA VAL A 377 0.31 11.77 54.97
C VAL A 377 1.78 11.85 54.55
N THR A 378 2.64 12.25 55.48
CA THR A 378 4.10 12.12 55.33
C THR A 378 4.50 10.69 55.62
N THR A 379 4.55 9.83 54.59
CA THR A 379 5.50 8.72 54.40
C THR A 379 5.01 7.83 53.26
N ALA A 380 5.72 7.86 52.12
CA ALA A 380 5.56 6.84 51.09
C ALA A 380 6.50 5.67 51.42
N THR A 381 5.98 4.67 52.14
CA THR A 381 6.55 3.32 52.18
C THR A 381 5.50 2.38 51.60
N CYS A 382 5.73 1.92 50.36
CA CYS A 382 4.97 0.80 49.80
C CYS A 382 5.44 -0.49 50.49
N SER A 383 4.66 -1.01 51.42
CA SER A 383 4.82 -2.36 51.96
C SER A 383 3.71 -3.25 51.40
N CYS A 384 4.08 -4.27 50.63
CA CYS A 384 3.18 -5.37 50.29
C CYS A 384 2.92 -6.19 51.57
N ALA A 385 1.71 -6.13 52.10
CA ALA A 385 1.29 -7.02 53.17
C ALA A 385 0.93 -8.39 52.58
N SER A 386 1.75 -9.41 52.87
CA SER A 386 1.38 -10.80 52.72
C SER A 386 0.45 -11.19 53.88
N SER A 387 -0.84 -11.39 53.59
CA SER A 387 -1.76 -12.09 54.50
C SER A 387 -2.17 -13.40 53.82
N GLU A 388 -1.72 -14.51 54.40
CA GLU A 388 -2.18 -15.85 54.06
C GLU A 388 -3.69 -16.00 54.33
N THR A 389 -4.31 -16.94 53.61
CA THR A 389 -5.68 -17.49 53.75
C THR A 389 -6.82 -16.84 52.94
N ALA A 390 -6.86 -17.08 51.62
CA ALA A 390 -8.07 -17.39 50.83
C ALA A 390 -7.69 -17.77 49.37
N PRO A 391 -8.40 -18.70 48.69
CA PRO A 391 -8.06 -19.12 47.33
C PRO A 391 -8.42 -18.05 46.27
N PRO A 392 -7.79 -18.07 45.08
CA PRO A 392 -7.83 -16.94 44.15
C PRO A 392 -9.12 -16.93 43.32
N PRO A 393 -9.77 -15.77 43.12
CA PRO A 393 -10.55 -15.57 41.92
C PRO A 393 -9.60 -15.15 40.79
N THR A 394 -9.65 -15.90 39.71
CA THR A 394 -9.01 -15.60 38.42
C THR A 394 -9.53 -14.25 37.90
N GLY A 395 -8.72 -13.21 38.06
CA GLY A 395 -8.94 -11.90 37.46
C GLY A 395 -7.60 -11.22 37.32
N GLU A 396 -7.13 -11.09 36.09
CA GLU A 396 -5.94 -10.31 35.75
C GLU A 396 -6.08 -8.91 36.38
N CYS A 397 -5.15 -8.54 37.26
CA CYS A 397 -4.99 -7.15 37.64
C CYS A 397 -4.62 -6.37 36.38
N GLY A 398 -5.62 -5.72 35.78
CA GLY A 398 -5.44 -4.87 34.62
C GLY A 398 -4.36 -3.82 34.88
N ASN A 399 -3.48 -3.67 33.88
CA ASN A 399 -2.39 -2.70 33.86
C ASN A 399 -2.81 -1.35 34.45
N CYS A 400 -2.17 -0.96 35.56
CA CYS A 400 -2.27 0.39 36.10
C CYS A 400 -1.56 1.34 35.12
N VAL A 401 -2.33 2.02 34.28
CA VAL A 401 -1.81 3.10 33.42
C VAL A 401 -1.51 4.28 34.33
N ILE A 402 -0.23 4.50 34.62
CA ILE A 402 0.25 5.67 35.36
C ILE A 402 0.00 6.91 34.46
N ARG A 403 -1.10 7.61 34.70
CA ARG A 403 -1.33 8.97 34.18
C ARG A 403 -0.76 9.98 35.18
N SER A 404 -0.15 11.04 34.68
CA SER A 404 0.49 12.09 35.48
C SER A 404 -0.52 12.79 36.40
N TYR A 405 -0.47 12.49 37.71
CA TYR A 405 -1.32 13.09 38.76
C TYR A 405 -0.70 14.31 39.46
N TYR A 406 0.42 14.85 38.98
CA TYR A 406 1.08 15.98 39.63
C TYR A 406 0.58 17.30 39.02
N ARG A 407 0.03 18.17 39.88
CA ARG A 407 -0.42 19.52 39.53
C ARG A 407 0.51 20.54 40.16
N ASP A 408 0.65 21.69 39.51
CA ASP A 408 1.48 22.77 40.02
C ASP A 408 0.84 23.41 41.25
N VAL A 409 1.65 23.76 42.23
CA VAL A 409 1.19 24.23 43.54
C VAL A 409 1.92 25.51 43.91
N GLN A 410 1.17 26.54 44.30
CA GLN A 410 1.67 27.79 44.82
C GLN A 410 1.71 27.76 46.35
N LEU A 411 2.89 28.07 46.88
CA LEU A 411 3.13 28.17 48.31
C LEU A 411 3.16 29.64 48.72
N ARG A 412 2.35 30.03 49.69
CA ARG A 412 2.35 31.38 50.28
C ARG A 412 2.69 31.28 51.77
N LEU A 413 3.75 31.94 52.19
CA LEU A 413 4.12 32.02 53.60
C LEU A 413 3.20 33.01 54.32
N GLU A 414 2.46 32.53 55.31
CA GLU A 414 1.68 33.37 56.21
C GLU A 414 2.32 33.43 57.59
N ARG A 415 2.28 34.63 58.18
CA ARG A 415 2.84 34.93 59.48
C ARG A 415 1.75 35.51 60.34
N ASP A 416 1.29 34.72 61.31
CA ASP A 416 0.44 35.21 62.40
C ASP A 416 1.28 35.45 63.66
N ARG A 417 0.70 36.13 64.65
CA ARG A 417 1.40 36.53 65.89
C ARG A 417 1.96 35.36 66.73
N ALA A 418 1.53 34.12 66.47
CA ALA A 418 1.93 32.93 67.21
C ALA A 418 2.62 31.84 66.37
N ALA A 419 2.54 31.88 65.03
CA ALA A 419 3.19 30.88 64.17
C ALA A 419 3.37 31.38 62.73
N THR A 420 4.43 30.90 62.09
CA THR A 420 4.66 31.07 60.64
C THR A 420 4.44 29.73 59.94
N TYR A 421 3.55 29.69 58.95
CA TYR A 421 3.24 28.46 58.22
C TYR A 421 3.08 28.73 56.72
N TRP A 422 3.31 27.70 55.91
CA TRP A 422 3.11 27.76 54.46
C TRP A 422 1.69 27.35 54.13
N ARG A 423 0.92 28.25 53.51
CA ARG A 423 -0.37 27.91 52.90
C ARG A 423 -0.13 27.45 51.48
N VAL A 424 -0.61 26.25 51.20
CA VAL A 424 -0.48 25.57 49.92
C VAL A 424 -1.77 25.77 49.12
N ARG A 425 -1.70 26.29 47.91
CA ARG A 425 -2.82 26.41 46.98
C ARG A 425 -2.46 25.76 45.64
N GLU A 426 -3.33 24.89 45.15
CA GLU A 426 -3.19 24.32 43.81
C GLU A 426 -3.40 25.40 42.74
N LEU A 427 -2.52 25.45 41.73
CA LEU A 427 -2.69 26.33 40.58
C LEU A 427 -3.66 25.65 39.60
N CYS A 428 -4.93 26.01 39.69
CA CYS A 428 -5.95 25.58 38.72
C CYS A 428 -5.94 26.50 37.49
N ASP A 429 -4.82 26.59 36.76
CA ASP A 429 -4.84 27.23 35.45
C ASP A 429 -5.23 26.17 34.40
N THR A 430 -6.48 25.73 34.47
CA THR A 430 -7.03 24.70 33.60
C THR A 430 -7.59 25.36 32.35
N GLN A 431 -6.72 25.88 31.48
CA GLN A 431 -7.12 26.19 30.11
C GLN A 431 -7.41 24.87 29.39
N ASP A 432 -8.53 24.83 28.66
CA ASP A 432 -8.86 23.69 27.82
C ASP A 432 -7.69 23.36 26.87
N PRO A 433 -7.07 22.16 26.96
CA PRO A 433 -5.92 21.81 26.13
C PRO A 433 -6.25 21.88 24.63
N LEU A 434 -7.52 21.75 24.24
CA LEU A 434 -7.96 21.84 22.85
C LEU A 434 -7.94 23.27 22.31
N LEU A 435 -7.89 24.31 23.15
CA LEU A 435 -7.70 25.70 22.72
C LEU A 435 -6.38 25.91 22.00
N SER A 436 -5.36 25.12 22.34
CA SER A 436 -4.03 25.22 21.76
C SER A 436 -3.89 24.58 20.37
N ILE A 437 -4.93 23.89 19.88
CA ILE A 437 -4.92 23.26 18.57
C ILE A 437 -4.99 24.35 17.48
N PRO A 438 -4.15 24.28 16.44
CA PRO A 438 -4.18 25.25 15.35
C PRO A 438 -5.54 25.35 14.69
N LEU A 439 -5.92 26.56 14.28
CA LEU A 439 -7.20 26.88 13.63
C LEU A 439 -8.45 26.63 14.49
N ASN A 440 -8.29 26.37 15.80
CA ASN A 440 -9.43 26.27 16.70
C ASN A 440 -10.01 27.66 17.05
N ASN A 441 -11.34 27.78 17.04
CA ASN A 441 -12.06 28.98 17.47
C ASN A 441 -13.33 28.60 18.24
N CYS A 442 -13.50 29.16 19.43
CA CYS A 442 -14.62 28.87 20.35
C CYS A 442 -15.87 29.70 20.07
N ASP A 443 -15.76 30.76 19.27
CA ASP A 443 -16.92 31.56 18.88
C ASP A 443 -17.77 30.88 17.80
N MET A 444 -17.30 29.74 17.27
CA MET A 444 -17.91 28.97 16.21
C MET A 444 -17.72 27.47 16.45
N LEU A 445 -18.28 26.61 15.59
CA LEU A 445 -18.06 25.17 15.69
C LEU A 445 -16.92 24.79 14.74
N VAL A 446 -15.80 24.30 15.26
CA VAL A 446 -14.67 23.82 14.45
C VAL A 446 -14.55 22.31 14.58
N MET A 447 -14.60 21.58 13.47
CA MET A 447 -14.52 20.12 13.43
C MET A 447 -13.29 19.68 12.64
N TYR A 448 -12.52 18.74 13.17
CA TYR A 448 -11.35 18.17 12.50
C TYR A 448 -11.72 16.82 11.87
N THR A 449 -11.50 16.66 10.57
CA THR A 449 -11.72 15.39 9.87
C THR A 449 -10.39 14.77 9.44
N PHE A 450 -10.20 13.50 9.80
CA PHE A 450 -9.08 12.67 9.34
C PHE A 450 -9.59 11.78 8.20
N ASN A 451 -9.13 12.06 6.99
CA ASN A 451 -9.69 11.46 5.79
C ASN A 451 -8.77 10.36 5.26
N ASP A 452 -9.32 9.18 5.00
CA ASP A 452 -8.56 8.10 4.38
C ASP A 452 -8.23 8.47 2.91
N LYS A 453 -7.00 8.16 2.46
CA LYS A 453 -6.51 8.50 1.12
C LYS A 453 -7.27 7.78 0.01
N LEU A 454 -7.48 8.42 -1.13
CA LEU A 454 -8.01 7.76 -2.33
C LEU A 454 -6.89 7.01 -3.05
N PHE A 455 -7.19 5.78 -3.43
CA PHE A 455 -6.32 5.01 -4.32
C PHE A 455 -6.81 5.17 -5.76
N PRO A 456 -5.94 5.41 -6.75
CA PRO A 456 -6.38 5.52 -8.14
C PRO A 456 -7.14 4.26 -8.57
N GLU A 457 -8.19 4.43 -9.37
CA GLU A 457 -9.13 3.35 -9.73
C GLU A 457 -8.47 2.12 -10.36
N THR A 458 -7.34 2.32 -11.04
CA THR A 458 -6.53 1.24 -11.64
C THR A 458 -5.96 0.27 -10.59
N LEU A 459 -5.81 0.72 -9.34
CA LEU A 459 -5.30 -0.08 -8.23
C LEU A 459 -6.41 -0.63 -7.32
N ASN A 460 -7.69 -0.29 -7.53
CA ASN A 460 -8.78 -0.80 -6.67
C ASN A 460 -8.98 -2.32 -6.76
N PHE A 461 -8.56 -2.96 -7.86
CA PHE A 461 -8.53 -4.43 -8.00
C PHE A 461 -7.66 -5.13 -6.93
N ILE A 462 -6.74 -4.40 -6.31
CA ILE A 462 -5.70 -4.92 -5.43
C ILE A 462 -6.17 -4.96 -3.96
N SER A 463 -7.14 -4.13 -3.56
CA SER A 463 -7.38 -3.75 -2.16
C SER A 463 -8.03 -4.79 -1.22
N GLY A 464 -8.63 -5.89 -1.71
CA GLY A 464 -9.42 -6.80 -0.85
C GLY A 464 -8.89 -8.24 -0.66
N GLY A 465 -7.97 -8.69 -1.51
CA GLY A 465 -7.57 -10.12 -1.60
C GLY A 465 -6.85 -10.47 -2.91
N GLY A 466 -6.84 -9.53 -3.86
CA GLY A 466 -6.13 -9.64 -5.13
C GLY A 466 -4.61 -9.65 -4.99
N ILE A 467 -4.02 -9.04 -3.96
CA ILE A 467 -2.55 -9.03 -3.75
C ILE A 467 -2.01 -10.44 -3.56
N ILE A 468 -2.64 -11.22 -2.69
CA ILE A 468 -2.22 -12.60 -2.41
C ILE A 468 -2.40 -13.47 -3.67
N GLY A 469 -3.49 -13.27 -4.42
CA GLY A 469 -3.71 -13.94 -5.72
C GLY A 469 -2.68 -13.56 -6.78
N LEU A 470 -2.34 -12.29 -6.91
CA LEU A 470 -1.32 -11.80 -7.84
C LEU A 470 0.08 -12.31 -7.46
N TYR A 471 0.42 -12.27 -6.17
CA TYR A 471 1.66 -12.81 -5.65
C TYR A 471 1.79 -14.31 -5.94
N THR A 472 0.78 -15.10 -5.56
CA THR A 472 0.78 -16.55 -5.76
C THR A 472 0.84 -16.93 -7.25
N THR A 473 0.12 -16.22 -8.11
CA THR A 473 0.19 -16.45 -9.57
C THR A 473 1.55 -16.09 -10.15
N PHE A 474 2.15 -14.96 -9.73
CA PHE A 474 3.50 -14.58 -10.15
C PHE A 474 4.55 -15.60 -9.70
N VAL A 475 4.54 -15.98 -8.43
CA VAL A 475 5.47 -16.98 -7.87
C VAL A 475 5.28 -18.33 -8.55
N PHE A 476 4.03 -18.74 -8.81
CA PHE A 476 3.75 -19.97 -9.54
C PHE A 476 4.30 -19.92 -10.97
N LEU A 477 4.10 -18.82 -11.69
CA LEU A 477 4.63 -18.64 -13.05
C LEU A 477 6.16 -18.67 -13.06
N ALA A 478 6.80 -17.96 -12.13
CA ALA A 478 8.25 -17.96 -11.98
C ALA A 478 8.78 -19.37 -11.64
N SER A 479 8.11 -20.10 -10.75
CA SER A 479 8.46 -21.49 -10.42
C SER A 479 8.38 -22.42 -11.63
N ARG A 480 7.39 -22.23 -12.50
CA ARG A 480 7.22 -23.02 -13.73
C ARG A 480 8.33 -22.73 -14.73
N VAL A 481 8.72 -21.47 -14.88
CA VAL A 481 9.85 -21.05 -15.72
C VAL A 481 11.16 -21.62 -15.18
N LEU A 482 11.44 -21.45 -13.88
CA LEU A 482 12.62 -22.02 -13.22
C LEU A 482 12.70 -23.54 -13.39
N ARG A 483 11.57 -24.24 -13.21
CA ARG A 483 11.49 -25.69 -13.45
C ARG A 483 11.78 -26.06 -14.90
N GLY A 484 11.43 -25.20 -15.86
CA GLY A 484 11.73 -25.40 -17.28
C GLY A 484 13.23 -25.46 -17.61
N PHE A 485 14.08 -24.76 -16.84
CA PHE A 485 15.53 -24.81 -17.03
C PHE A 485 16.17 -26.11 -16.53
N PHE A 486 15.66 -26.68 -15.43
CA PHE A 486 16.21 -27.90 -14.84
C PHE A 486 15.54 -29.18 -15.34
N SER A 487 14.28 -29.08 -15.80
CA SER A 487 13.51 -30.22 -16.27
C SER A 487 13.91 -30.60 -17.69
N GLY A 488 14.30 -31.86 -17.90
CA GLY A 488 14.61 -32.39 -19.22
C GLY A 488 16.04 -32.16 -19.69
N ILE A 489 16.97 -31.74 -18.82
CA ILE A 489 18.41 -31.70 -19.16
C ILE A 489 18.90 -33.11 -19.54
N TYR A 490 18.41 -34.14 -18.86
CA TYR A 490 18.83 -35.53 -19.08
C TYR A 490 18.57 -36.05 -20.49
N SER A 491 17.53 -35.55 -21.18
CA SER A 491 17.22 -36.01 -22.55
C SER A 491 18.12 -35.40 -23.60
N LYS A 492 18.85 -34.33 -23.27
CA LYS A 492 19.79 -33.65 -24.17
C LYS A 492 21.23 -34.15 -24.04
N ILE A 493 21.55 -34.89 -22.98
CA ILE A 493 22.90 -35.43 -22.71
C ILE A 493 23.50 -36.13 -23.94
N MET A 494 22.72 -36.93 -24.67
CA MET A 494 23.21 -37.67 -25.85
C MET A 494 23.68 -36.78 -27.01
N PHE A 495 23.23 -35.53 -27.05
CA PHE A 495 23.58 -34.55 -28.09
C PHE A 495 24.56 -33.49 -27.58
N ASP A 496 24.61 -33.29 -26.26
CA ASP A 496 25.47 -32.30 -25.64
C ASP A 496 26.83 -32.88 -25.23
N ASP A 497 26.90 -34.07 -24.64
CA ASP A 497 28.15 -34.61 -24.12
C ASP A 497 28.95 -35.39 -25.19
N LEU A 498 29.43 -34.68 -26.21
CA LEU A 498 30.24 -35.25 -27.29
C LEU A 498 31.75 -34.98 -27.09
N PRO A 499 32.64 -35.99 -27.21
CA PRO A 499 34.07 -35.82 -26.95
C PRO A 499 34.81 -35.03 -28.04
N ASN A 500 34.53 -35.27 -29.33
CA ASN A 500 35.05 -34.47 -30.45
C ASN A 500 33.91 -34.21 -31.45
N VAL A 501 33.70 -32.93 -31.79
CA VAL A 501 32.61 -32.50 -32.68
C VAL A 501 33.09 -32.09 -34.08
N ASP A 502 34.40 -32.03 -34.33
CA ASP A 502 35.02 -31.46 -35.53
C ASP A 502 34.52 -32.11 -36.81
N ARG A 503 34.35 -33.45 -36.81
CA ARG A 503 33.86 -34.18 -37.99
C ARG A 503 32.39 -33.86 -38.30
N VAL A 504 31.59 -33.58 -37.28
CA VAL A 504 30.17 -33.24 -37.44
C VAL A 504 30.03 -31.76 -37.83
N LEU A 505 30.90 -30.91 -37.30
CA LEU A 505 31.01 -29.52 -37.71
C LEU A 505 31.49 -29.38 -39.15
N GLN A 506 32.50 -30.15 -39.55
CA GLN A 506 32.98 -30.20 -40.93
C GLN A 506 31.87 -30.63 -41.88
N LEU A 507 31.07 -31.64 -41.52
CA LEU A 507 29.88 -32.02 -42.29
C LEU A 507 28.87 -30.86 -42.38
N CYS A 508 28.66 -30.09 -41.31
CA CYS A 508 27.81 -28.89 -41.35
C CYS A 508 28.37 -27.79 -42.27
N LEU A 509 29.70 -27.60 -42.30
CA LEU A 509 30.38 -26.65 -43.15
C LEU A 509 30.38 -27.09 -44.62
N ASP A 510 30.61 -28.36 -44.91
CA ASP A 510 30.52 -28.93 -46.27
C ASP A 510 29.11 -28.73 -46.83
N ILE A 511 28.10 -28.97 -46.00
CA ILE A 511 26.70 -28.68 -46.34
C ILE A 511 26.47 -27.19 -46.63
N TYR A 512 27.15 -26.29 -45.92
CA TYR A 512 27.07 -24.83 -46.17
C TYR A 512 27.76 -24.46 -47.49
N LEU A 513 28.96 -24.99 -47.75
CA LEU A 513 29.73 -24.74 -48.96
C LEU A 513 29.03 -25.27 -50.22
N VAL A 514 28.48 -26.48 -50.17
CA VAL A 514 27.69 -27.08 -51.27
C VAL A 514 26.44 -26.26 -51.58
N ARG A 515 25.86 -25.61 -50.56
CA ARG A 515 24.73 -24.70 -50.73
C ARG A 515 25.15 -23.40 -51.43
N GLU A 516 26.32 -22.84 -51.11
CA GLU A 516 26.87 -21.68 -51.82
C GLU A 516 27.21 -22.02 -53.28
N ALA A 517 27.68 -23.23 -53.55
CA ALA A 517 27.92 -23.75 -54.89
C ALA A 517 26.63 -24.08 -55.69
N MET A 518 25.44 -23.95 -55.08
CA MET A 518 24.12 -24.27 -55.65
C MET A 518 23.96 -25.74 -56.12
N GLU A 519 24.76 -26.66 -55.57
CA GLU A 519 24.74 -28.09 -55.93
C GLU A 519 23.73 -28.84 -55.05
N MET A 520 22.44 -28.61 -55.33
CA MET A 520 21.32 -29.02 -54.46
C MET A 520 21.18 -30.53 -54.25
N THR A 521 21.63 -31.36 -55.19
CA THR A 521 21.57 -32.83 -55.07
C THR A 521 22.55 -33.32 -54.03
N LEU A 522 23.78 -32.79 -54.05
CA LEU A 522 24.80 -33.09 -53.06
C LEU A 522 24.43 -32.56 -51.67
N GLU A 523 23.75 -31.40 -51.62
CA GLU A 523 23.21 -30.86 -50.37
C GLU A 523 22.21 -31.82 -49.71
N GLU A 524 21.33 -32.45 -50.52
CA GLU A 524 20.33 -33.40 -50.02
C GLU A 524 20.97 -34.69 -49.50
N ASP A 525 22.00 -35.21 -50.17
CA ASP A 525 22.73 -36.40 -49.75
C ASP A 525 23.54 -36.17 -48.46
N LEU A 526 24.28 -35.06 -48.38
CA LEU A 526 25.03 -34.70 -47.17
C LEU A 526 24.09 -34.43 -45.98
N PHE A 527 22.92 -33.86 -46.25
CA PHE A 527 21.91 -33.65 -45.21
C PHE A 527 21.26 -34.95 -44.74
N ALA A 528 20.98 -35.89 -45.65
CA ALA A 528 20.49 -37.22 -45.28
C ALA A 528 21.49 -37.94 -44.36
N LYS A 529 22.79 -37.79 -44.63
CA LYS A 529 23.88 -38.29 -43.77
C LYS A 529 23.87 -37.64 -42.39
N LEU A 530 23.65 -36.33 -42.30
CA LEU A 530 23.50 -35.61 -41.02
C LEU A 530 22.28 -36.09 -40.22
N VAL A 531 21.12 -36.25 -40.88
CA VAL A 531 19.91 -36.76 -40.23
C VAL A 531 20.09 -38.20 -39.75
N PHE A 532 20.73 -39.05 -40.54
CA PHE A 532 21.04 -40.41 -40.13
C PHE A 532 21.91 -40.46 -38.88
N LEU A 533 22.93 -39.60 -38.81
CA LEU A 533 23.79 -39.44 -37.63
C LEU A 533 22.98 -39.06 -36.37
N TYR A 534 22.08 -38.09 -36.49
CA TYR A 534 21.25 -37.64 -35.37
C TYR A 534 20.12 -38.59 -34.97
N ARG A 535 19.77 -39.55 -35.84
CA ARG A 535 18.74 -40.58 -35.55
C ARG A 535 19.30 -41.81 -34.83
N SER A 536 20.62 -42.00 -34.81
CA SER A 536 21.26 -43.12 -34.13
C SER A 536 22.33 -42.63 -33.15
N PRO A 537 22.08 -42.67 -31.83
CA PRO A 537 23.08 -42.25 -30.85
C PRO A 537 24.35 -43.12 -30.90
N GLU A 538 24.23 -44.38 -31.33
CA GLU A 538 25.38 -45.29 -31.49
C GLU A 538 26.34 -44.83 -32.60
N THR A 539 25.82 -44.35 -33.72
CA THR A 539 26.66 -43.83 -34.81
C THR A 539 27.26 -42.48 -34.42
N MET A 540 26.51 -41.64 -33.71
CA MET A 540 26.99 -40.36 -33.17
C MET A 540 28.18 -40.54 -32.22
N ILE A 541 28.12 -41.52 -31.32
CA ILE A 541 29.25 -41.85 -30.42
C ILE A 541 30.46 -42.32 -31.23
N LYS A 542 30.28 -43.21 -32.22
CA LYS A 542 31.40 -43.68 -33.06
C LYS A 542 32.04 -42.54 -33.85
N TRP A 543 31.23 -41.59 -34.34
CA TRP A 543 31.69 -40.47 -35.14
C TRP A 543 32.45 -39.42 -34.34
N SER A 544 32.06 -39.23 -33.07
CA SER A 544 32.64 -38.24 -32.15
C SER A 544 33.84 -38.74 -31.35
N ARG A 545 34.28 -40.00 -31.56
CA ARG A 545 35.49 -40.50 -30.90
C ARG A 545 36.72 -39.67 -31.30
N PRO A 546 37.62 -39.36 -30.36
CA PRO A 546 38.91 -38.76 -30.68
C PRO A 546 39.67 -39.66 -31.68
N LYS A 547 40.50 -39.06 -32.54
CA LYS A 547 41.36 -39.83 -33.46
C LYS A 547 42.37 -40.61 -32.61
N GLU A 548 42.48 -41.92 -32.83
CA GLU A 548 43.58 -42.70 -32.29
C GLU A 548 44.84 -42.29 -33.08
N GLU A 549 45.80 -41.66 -32.41
CA GLU A 549 47.12 -41.41 -33.00
C GLU A 549 47.87 -42.75 -33.07
N GLU A 550 47.98 -43.32 -34.27
CA GLU A 550 48.86 -44.47 -34.51
C GLU A 550 50.33 -44.03 -34.37
N GLY A 551 50.94 -44.32 -33.23
CA GLY A 551 52.38 -44.53 -33.08
C GLY A 551 53.27 -43.31 -32.79
N ASN A 552 53.98 -43.40 -31.66
CA ASN A 552 55.11 -42.59 -31.19
C ASN A 552 54.84 -41.13 -30.81
N GLU A 553 54.64 -40.88 -29.51
CA GLU A 553 55.52 -39.99 -28.73
C GLU A 553 55.37 -40.27 -27.22
N GLU A 554 56.52 -40.32 -26.56
CA GLU A 554 56.76 -40.49 -25.13
C GLU A 554 55.84 -39.61 -24.25
N PRO A 555 55.45 -40.03 -23.02
CA PRO A 555 54.62 -39.20 -22.15
C PRO A 555 55.30 -37.85 -21.91
N ARG A 556 54.72 -36.78 -22.48
CA ARG A 556 55.16 -35.39 -22.33
C ARG A 556 55.21 -35.06 -20.84
N ALA A 557 56.41 -35.14 -20.26
CA ALA A 557 56.66 -34.86 -18.86
C ALA A 557 56.14 -33.46 -18.51
N ILE A 558 55.33 -33.41 -17.46
CA ILE A 558 54.79 -32.19 -16.87
C ILE A 558 55.98 -31.30 -16.46
N ARG A 559 56.18 -30.16 -17.10
CA ARG A 559 57.05 -29.11 -16.56
C ARG A 559 56.37 -28.53 -15.32
N PRO A 560 57.03 -28.47 -14.15
CA PRO A 560 56.46 -27.81 -12.98
C PRO A 560 56.30 -26.29 -13.25
N PRO A 561 55.32 -25.64 -12.60
CA PRO A 561 55.09 -24.22 -12.79
C PRO A 561 56.31 -23.39 -12.35
N PRO A 562 56.59 -22.25 -13.00
CA PRO A 562 57.64 -21.34 -12.53
C PRO A 562 57.30 -20.84 -11.12
N GLN A 563 58.32 -20.84 -10.25
CA GLN A 563 58.25 -20.33 -8.88
C GLN A 563 57.97 -18.84 -8.83
#